data_AF-A0A9L0SAS4-F1
#
_entry.id   AF-A0A9L0SAS4-F1
#
_cell.length_a   1.000
_cell.length_b   1.000
_cell.length_c   1.000
_cell.angle_alpha   90.00
_cell.angle_beta   90.00
_cell.angle_gamma   90.00
#
_symmetry.space_group_name_H-M   'P 1'
#
loop_
_entity.id
_entity.type
_entity.pdbx_description
1 polymer ?
#
loop_
_entity_poly.entity_id
_entity_poly.type
_entity_poly.pdbx_seq_one_letter_code
_entity_poly.pdbx_strand_id
1 'polypeptide(L)'
;MSLKLAQAKGKFLGCEAEDQFVGGADLQRDLSFSQNQRFIPCEDSLAVSRLRFSLYASFMLLRHRPHPLHGGKEAYQQAVALPGPPGPPGQPGLPGSRNLVTAFSSMDDMLQNAHLVIEGTFIYLKDSAEFFIRVRDGWKKLQLGELIPIPADSLPPPALSSNPHQPQVPLTSVSSVTYERPALHLVALNTPFSGDLRADFQCFQQARAAGLLSTYRAFLSSHLQDLSTVVRKAERYSLPIVNLKGQVLFNNWDSVFSGHGGQFNTHVPIYSFDGRDVMTDPSWPQKAVWHGSSPRGVRLVDKYCEAWRTADTAVTGLASPLSTGKILDQKTYSCANRLIVLCIENSFMTDARK
;
A
#
# COMPACT_ATOMS: atom_id res chain seq x y z
N MET A 1 11.84 34.22 37.93
CA MET A 1 10.38 34.24 38.17
C MET A 1 9.71 33.60 36.97
N SER A 2 8.99 32.51 37.21
CA SER A 2 8.47 31.57 36.21
C SER A 2 7.28 32.11 35.42
N LEU A 3 7.28 31.95 34.10
CA LEU A 3 6.06 31.97 33.29
C LEU A 3 5.37 30.60 33.39
N LYS A 4 4.13 30.58 33.87
CA LYS A 4 3.25 29.40 33.81
C LYS A 4 2.59 29.32 32.44
N LEU A 5 2.82 28.23 31.72
CA LEU A 5 2.11 27.84 30.51
C LEU A 5 0.85 27.05 30.91
N ALA A 6 -0.34 27.57 30.61
CA ALA A 6 -1.60 26.86 30.82
C ALA A 6 -1.90 25.96 29.60
N GLN A 7 -2.01 24.65 29.84
CA GLN A 7 -2.48 23.65 28.89
C GLN A 7 -4.02 23.68 28.82
N ALA A 8 -4.58 23.93 27.64
CA ALA A 8 -5.99 23.69 27.36
C ALA A 8 -6.18 22.26 26.84
N LYS A 9 -6.90 21.43 27.62
CA LYS A 9 -7.37 20.09 27.22
C LYS A 9 -8.63 20.24 26.37
N GLY A 10 -8.54 20.04 25.05
CA GLY A 10 -9.70 19.85 24.18
C GLY A 10 -10.20 18.41 24.27
N LYS A 11 -11.40 18.22 24.81
CA LYS A 11 -12.16 16.95 24.71
C LYS A 11 -12.79 16.89 23.31
N PHE A 12 -12.41 15.92 22.50
CA PHE A 12 -13.21 15.48 21.36
C PHE A 12 -14.39 14.66 21.90
N LEU A 13 -15.62 15.16 21.75
CA LEU A 13 -16.81 14.30 21.77
C LEU A 13 -17.15 14.00 20.32
N GLY A 14 -17.19 12.71 19.99
CA GLY A 14 -17.63 12.20 18.69
C GLY A 14 -19.13 12.37 18.52
N CYS A 15 -19.57 12.54 17.27
CA CYS A 15 -20.96 12.33 16.90
C CYS A 15 -21.11 10.87 16.46
N GLU A 16 -21.89 10.09 17.22
CA GLU A 16 -22.45 8.82 16.78
C GLU A 16 -23.51 9.08 15.70
N ALA A 17 -23.50 8.25 14.65
CA ALA A 17 -24.53 8.19 13.64
C ALA A 17 -25.54 7.11 14.06
N GLU A 18 -26.79 7.49 14.33
CA GLU A 18 -27.88 6.52 14.39
C GLU A 18 -28.59 6.46 13.04
N ASP A 19 -28.60 5.24 12.48
CA ASP A 19 -29.50 4.78 11.43
C ASP A 19 -30.95 4.84 11.91
N GLN A 20 -31.88 5.31 11.07
CA GLN A 20 -33.30 4.99 11.23
C GLN A 20 -33.94 4.55 9.91
N PHE A 21 -34.44 3.31 9.93
CA PHE A 21 -35.43 2.76 9.01
C PHE A 21 -36.72 2.47 9.82
N VAL A 22 -37.83 3.09 9.39
CA VAL A 22 -39.25 2.65 9.39
C VAL A 22 -40.00 2.29 10.70
N GLY A 23 -41.12 3.00 10.94
CA GLY A 23 -42.43 2.38 11.20
C GLY A 23 -43.15 2.63 12.55
N GLY A 24 -44.25 3.41 12.52
CA GLY A 24 -45.57 3.04 13.06
C GLY A 24 -45.89 3.00 14.58
N ALA A 25 -46.95 3.76 14.94
CA ALA A 25 -47.97 3.53 15.98
C ALA A 25 -47.83 4.15 17.39
N ASP A 26 -48.99 4.67 17.84
CA ASP A 26 -49.35 5.37 19.08
C ASP A 26 -48.96 4.69 20.40
N LEU A 27 -48.61 5.47 21.43
CA LEU A 27 -49.32 5.48 22.73
C LEU A 27 -48.91 6.65 23.65
N GLN A 28 -49.93 7.24 24.27
CA GLN A 28 -49.94 8.28 25.31
C GLN A 28 -49.19 7.89 26.61
N ARG A 29 -48.42 8.81 27.21
CA ARG A 29 -48.49 9.18 28.65
C ARG A 29 -47.52 10.30 29.03
N ASP A 30 -48.08 11.23 29.80
CA ASP A 30 -47.45 12.37 30.47
C ASP A 30 -46.27 11.99 31.38
N LEU A 31 -45.27 12.88 31.47
CA LEU A 31 -44.76 13.41 32.74
C LEU A 31 -43.87 14.66 32.50
N SER A 32 -44.22 15.73 33.20
CA SER A 32 -43.61 17.05 33.23
C SER A 32 -42.17 17.04 33.76
N PHE A 33 -41.26 17.74 33.07
CA PHE A 33 -40.16 18.43 33.74
C PHE A 33 -39.80 19.74 33.01
N SER A 34 -39.54 20.75 33.84
CA SER A 34 -39.48 22.17 33.54
C SER A 34 -38.15 22.62 32.91
N GLN A 35 -38.27 23.70 32.13
CA GLN A 35 -37.36 24.85 32.04
C GLN A 35 -36.42 25.00 30.83
N ASN A 36 -36.82 25.97 29.98
CA ASN A 36 -36.00 26.96 29.28
C ASN A 36 -34.78 26.47 28.47
N GLN A 37 -34.99 26.24 27.18
CA GLN A 37 -33.98 26.56 26.17
C GLN A 37 -34.66 26.97 24.86
N ARG A 38 -34.29 28.15 24.36
CA ARG A 38 -34.78 28.70 23.09
C ARG A 38 -34.34 27.80 21.94
N PHE A 39 -35.29 27.38 21.12
CA PHE A 39 -35.02 26.89 19.77
C PHE A 39 -34.58 28.07 18.89
N ILE A 40 -33.41 27.97 18.26
CA ILE A 40 -33.00 28.80 17.12
C ILE A 40 -32.97 27.87 15.90
N PRO A 41 -33.69 28.16 14.80
CA PRO A 41 -33.64 27.35 13.59
C PRO A 41 -32.28 27.51 12.89
N CYS A 42 -31.73 26.42 12.37
CA CYS A 42 -30.58 26.45 11.47
C CYS A 42 -31.04 26.95 10.08
N GLU A 43 -30.98 28.26 9.86
CA GLU A 43 -30.92 28.85 8.52
C GLU A 43 -29.49 28.75 7.96
N ASP A 44 -29.43 28.36 6.67
CA ASP A 44 -28.44 28.69 5.65
C ASP A 44 -26.94 28.54 5.96
N SER A 45 -26.42 27.35 5.61
CA SER A 45 -24.99 27.10 5.40
C SER A 45 -24.48 27.76 4.11
N LEU A 46 -24.39 29.10 4.10
CA LEU A 46 -23.65 29.90 3.11
C LEU A 46 -22.59 30.81 3.74
N ALA A 47 -22.43 30.79 5.07
CA ALA A 47 -21.55 31.72 5.79
C ALA A 47 -20.12 31.20 6.10
N VAL A 48 -19.82 29.90 5.90
CA VAL A 48 -18.46 29.37 6.21
C VAL A 48 -17.47 29.58 5.05
N SER A 49 -17.96 29.89 3.85
CA SER A 49 -17.09 30.16 2.67
C SER A 49 -16.55 31.59 2.60
N ARG A 50 -17.03 32.53 3.43
CA ARG A 50 -16.54 33.93 3.42
C ARG A 50 -15.46 34.26 4.45
N LEU A 51 -15.18 33.37 5.41
CA LEU A 51 -14.10 33.59 6.40
C LEU A 51 -12.74 33.02 6.01
N ARG A 52 -12.65 32.15 4.98
CA ARG A 52 -11.36 31.67 4.45
C ARG A 52 -10.75 32.57 3.36
N PHE A 53 -11.55 33.42 2.71
CA PHE A 53 -11.02 34.36 1.71
C PHE A 53 -10.42 35.65 2.31
N SER A 54 -10.74 35.99 3.57
CA SER A 54 -10.28 37.24 4.18
C SER A 54 -8.88 37.18 4.80
N LEU A 55 -8.30 35.99 5.02
CA LEU A 55 -6.96 35.86 5.61
C LEU A 55 -5.83 35.72 4.58
N TYR A 56 -6.16 35.47 3.30
CA TYR A 56 -5.16 35.40 2.23
C TYR A 56 -4.83 36.77 1.63
N ALA A 57 -5.71 37.77 1.76
CA ALA A 57 -5.52 39.10 1.19
C ALA A 57 -4.65 40.05 2.06
N SER A 58 -4.43 39.76 3.34
CA SER A 58 -3.64 40.62 4.23
C SER A 58 -2.13 40.35 4.25
N PHE A 59 -1.63 39.26 3.65
CA PHE A 59 -0.19 38.97 3.60
C PHE A 59 0.52 39.45 2.32
N MET A 60 -0.21 39.92 1.30
CA MET A 60 0.35 40.33 0.00
C MET A 60 0.47 41.85 -0.22
N LEU A 61 0.35 42.67 0.83
CA LEU A 61 0.39 44.15 0.71
C LEU A 61 1.46 44.85 1.60
N LEU A 62 2.49 44.14 2.07
CA LEU A 62 3.51 44.72 2.96
C LEU A 62 4.97 44.66 2.47
N ARG A 63 5.22 44.57 1.16
CA ARG A 63 6.56 44.83 0.61
C ARG A 63 6.49 45.61 -0.69
N HIS A 64 6.30 46.93 -0.60
CA HIS A 64 6.93 47.90 -1.51
C HIS A 64 6.79 49.33 -0.97
N ARG A 65 7.90 49.91 -0.53
CA ARG A 65 8.13 51.36 -0.59
C ARG A 65 9.58 51.63 -1.04
N PRO A 66 9.80 52.52 -2.02
CA PRO A 66 11.13 52.94 -2.47
C PRO A 66 11.59 54.22 -1.76
N HIS A 67 12.90 54.43 -1.64
CA HIS A 67 13.49 55.70 -1.20
C HIS A 67 14.79 56.01 -2.00
N PRO A 68 15.20 57.30 -2.08
CA PRO A 68 15.65 57.91 -3.33
C PRO A 68 17.17 58.08 -3.46
N LEU A 69 17.57 58.43 -4.69
CA LEU A 69 18.93 58.72 -5.15
C LEU A 69 19.48 60.06 -4.60
N HIS A 70 20.69 60.02 -4.06
CA HIS A 70 21.64 61.14 -4.13
C HIS A 70 23.07 60.61 -4.26
N GLY A 71 23.81 61.16 -5.23
CA GLY A 71 25.12 60.70 -5.64
C GLY A 71 26.28 61.30 -4.84
N GLY A 72 27.41 60.58 -4.88
CA GLY A 72 28.73 61.03 -4.45
C GLY A 72 29.77 60.09 -5.03
N LYS A 73 30.67 60.61 -5.86
CA LYS A 73 31.78 59.89 -6.49
C LYS A 73 32.88 59.66 -5.45
N GLU A 74 33.40 58.44 -5.38
CA GLU A 74 34.82 58.17 -5.07
C GLU A 74 35.12 56.71 -5.41
N ALA A 75 36.10 56.52 -6.29
CA ALA A 75 36.59 55.21 -6.72
C ALA A 75 37.84 54.88 -5.91
N TYR A 76 37.87 53.74 -5.22
CA TYR A 76 39.12 53.01 -4.92
C TYR A 76 38.80 51.51 -4.67
N GLN A 77 39.42 50.69 -5.53
CA GLN A 77 39.62 49.23 -5.52
C GLN A 77 38.78 48.34 -4.58
N GLN A 78 37.85 47.57 -5.17
CA GLN A 78 37.40 46.28 -4.62
C GLN A 78 38.27 45.14 -5.15
N ALA A 79 39.02 44.52 -4.26
CA ALA A 79 39.57 43.19 -4.48
C ALA A 79 38.41 42.19 -4.63
N VAL A 80 38.32 41.52 -5.77
CA VAL A 80 37.36 40.44 -6.01
C VAL A 80 37.78 39.24 -5.15
N ALA A 81 37.04 38.96 -4.08
CA ALA A 81 37.15 37.69 -3.39
C ALA A 81 36.52 36.60 -4.27
N LEU A 82 37.36 35.78 -4.89
CA LEU A 82 36.92 34.58 -5.61
C LEU A 82 36.30 33.59 -4.61
N PRO A 83 35.09 33.05 -4.85
CA PRO A 83 34.54 31.97 -4.06
C PRO A 83 35.48 30.75 -4.14
N GLY A 84 35.80 30.14 -2.99
CA GLY A 84 36.57 28.90 -2.96
C GLY A 84 35.87 27.79 -3.77
N PRO A 85 36.63 26.85 -4.34
CA PRO A 85 36.05 25.74 -5.10
C PRO A 85 35.05 24.96 -4.25
N PRO A 86 33.95 24.46 -4.84
CA PRO A 86 32.99 23.59 -4.15
C PRO A 86 33.73 22.40 -3.50
N GLY A 87 33.42 22.11 -2.23
CA GLY A 87 33.98 20.95 -1.55
C GLY A 87 33.63 19.64 -2.27
N PRO A 88 34.47 18.59 -2.14
CA PRO A 88 34.20 17.31 -2.77
C PRO A 88 32.83 16.75 -2.31
N PRO A 89 32.12 16.02 -3.19
CA PRO A 89 30.88 15.35 -2.82
C PRO A 89 31.10 14.46 -1.59
N GLY A 90 30.26 14.62 -0.56
CA GLY A 90 30.28 13.75 0.61
C GLY A 90 30.09 12.29 0.21
N GLN A 91 30.70 11.36 0.96
CA GLN A 91 30.55 9.93 0.71
C GLN A 91 29.05 9.54 0.65
N PRO A 92 28.64 8.69 -0.31
CA PRO A 92 27.28 8.17 -0.37
C PRO A 92 26.91 7.51 0.95
N GLY A 93 25.80 7.95 1.56
CA GLY A 93 25.24 7.30 2.75
C GLY A 93 24.90 5.84 2.45
N LEU A 94 25.22 4.94 3.38
CA LEU A 94 24.91 3.51 3.28
C LEU A 94 23.39 3.29 3.08
N PRO A 95 22.98 2.31 2.25
CA PRO A 95 21.59 2.04 1.96
C PRO A 95 20.85 1.50 3.20
N GLY A 96 20.03 2.35 3.82
CA GLY A 96 19.19 1.99 4.97
C GLY A 96 18.05 1.05 4.57
N SER A 97 18.29 -0.27 4.66
CA SER A 97 17.22 -1.27 4.70
C SER A 97 16.72 -1.39 6.14
N ARG A 98 15.62 -0.72 6.48
CA ARG A 98 14.98 -0.88 7.80
C ARG A 98 14.19 -2.20 7.86
N ASN A 99 14.91 -3.32 7.91
CA ASN A 99 14.36 -4.55 8.48
C ASN A 99 14.37 -4.34 10.00
N LEU A 100 13.20 -4.18 10.60
CA LEU A 100 13.10 -3.91 12.04
C LEU A 100 13.35 -5.17 12.89
N VAL A 101 13.34 -6.37 12.31
CA VAL A 101 13.55 -7.64 13.02
C VAL A 101 14.49 -8.56 12.22
N THR A 102 15.47 -9.17 12.89
CA THR A 102 16.42 -10.16 12.37
C THR A 102 16.43 -11.40 13.27
N ALA A 103 16.69 -12.59 12.74
CA ALA A 103 16.80 -13.82 13.53
C ALA A 103 18.18 -14.48 13.32
N PHE A 104 18.84 -14.84 14.42
CA PHE A 104 20.08 -15.63 14.44
C PHE A 104 19.81 -16.97 15.12
N SER A 105 20.67 -17.95 14.87
CA SER A 105 20.50 -19.27 15.50
C SER A 105 20.90 -19.19 16.99
N SER A 106 22.10 -18.67 17.26
CA SER A 106 22.71 -18.59 18.58
C SER A 106 23.30 -17.20 18.90
N MET A 107 23.73 -17.01 20.15
CA MET A 107 24.44 -15.80 20.58
C MET A 107 25.74 -15.59 19.79
N ASP A 108 26.50 -16.66 19.51
CA ASP A 108 27.74 -16.58 18.75
C ASP A 108 27.52 -16.10 17.32
N ASP A 109 26.44 -16.60 16.68
CA ASP A 109 26.01 -16.19 15.33
C ASP A 109 25.63 -14.69 15.31
N MET A 110 24.93 -14.23 16.35
CA MET A 110 24.62 -12.81 16.53
C MET A 110 25.90 -11.95 16.72
N LEU A 111 26.87 -12.42 17.51
CA LEU A 111 28.11 -11.69 17.79
C LEU A 111 29.02 -11.60 16.55
N GLN A 112 29.10 -12.67 15.74
CA GLN A 112 29.85 -12.66 14.48
C GLN A 112 29.27 -11.65 13.47
N ASN A 113 27.94 -11.49 13.48
CA ASN A 113 27.23 -10.59 12.59
C ASN A 113 26.94 -9.20 13.19
N ALA A 114 27.54 -8.85 14.34
CA ALA A 114 27.22 -7.66 15.11
C ALA A 114 27.34 -6.34 14.34
N HIS A 115 28.34 -6.25 13.45
CA HIS A 115 28.63 -5.07 12.64
C HIS A 115 27.65 -4.86 11.48
N LEU A 116 26.88 -5.90 11.13
CA LEU A 116 25.86 -5.85 10.07
C LEU A 116 24.50 -5.36 10.58
N VAL A 117 24.32 -5.29 11.91
CA VAL A 117 23.05 -4.94 12.53
C VAL A 117 23.02 -3.46 12.91
N ILE A 118 22.10 -2.72 12.30
CA ILE A 118 21.88 -1.30 12.59
C ILE A 118 21.23 -1.10 13.96
N GLU A 119 21.56 0.01 14.63
CA GLU A 119 20.90 0.43 15.87
C GLU A 119 19.37 0.50 15.68
N GLY A 120 18.63 0.02 16.67
CA GLY A 120 17.17 -0.06 16.65
C GLY A 120 16.59 -1.35 16.04
N THR A 121 17.43 -2.27 15.55
CA THR A 121 16.98 -3.59 15.07
C THR A 121 16.62 -4.50 16.25
N PHE A 122 15.50 -5.21 16.15
CA PHE A 122 15.14 -6.29 17.07
C PHE A 122 15.73 -7.62 16.59
N ILE A 123 16.18 -8.45 17.52
CA ILE A 123 16.88 -9.71 17.24
C ILE A 123 16.19 -10.83 18.00
N TYR A 124 15.88 -11.93 17.31
CA TYR A 124 15.39 -13.16 17.90
C TYR A 124 16.45 -14.27 17.79
N LEU A 125 16.77 -14.93 18.90
CA LEU A 125 17.60 -16.13 18.92
C LEU A 125 16.72 -17.37 18.87
N LYS A 126 16.89 -18.20 17.83
CA LYS A 126 16.04 -19.38 17.62
C LYS A 126 16.26 -20.45 18.69
N ASP A 127 17.51 -20.67 19.08
CA ASP A 127 17.88 -21.78 19.96
C ASP A 127 17.44 -21.56 21.40
N SER A 128 17.46 -20.30 21.86
CA SER A 128 17.10 -19.92 23.24
C SER A 128 15.74 -19.23 23.35
N ALA A 129 15.09 -18.94 22.23
CA ALA A 129 13.89 -18.10 22.13
C ALA A 129 14.04 -16.71 22.79
N GLU A 130 15.27 -16.20 22.92
CA GLU A 130 15.53 -14.91 23.53
C GLU A 130 15.39 -13.76 22.52
N PHE A 131 15.02 -12.59 23.03
CA PHE A 131 14.81 -11.40 22.22
C PHE A 131 15.74 -10.26 22.67
N PHE A 132 16.33 -9.54 21.72
CA PHE A 132 17.26 -8.44 21.98
C PHE A 132 16.91 -7.23 21.10
N ILE A 133 17.39 -6.06 21.50
CA ILE A 133 17.39 -4.84 20.67
C ILE A 133 18.83 -4.31 20.55
N ARG A 134 19.25 -3.98 19.33
CA ARG A 134 20.52 -3.28 19.08
C ARG A 134 20.43 -1.85 19.59
N VAL A 135 21.28 -1.50 20.54
CA VAL A 135 21.42 -0.15 21.11
C VAL A 135 22.81 0.40 20.81
N ARG A 136 23.08 1.68 21.07
CA ARG A 136 24.44 2.22 20.96
C ARG A 136 25.43 1.35 21.75
N ASP A 137 26.52 0.93 21.09
CA ASP A 137 27.61 0.12 21.64
C ASP A 137 27.25 -1.28 22.17
N GLY A 138 26.05 -1.80 21.89
CA GLY A 138 25.75 -3.20 22.20
C GLY A 138 24.31 -3.64 21.98
N TRP A 139 23.84 -4.49 22.90
CA TRP A 139 22.55 -5.18 22.83
C TRP A 139 21.86 -5.13 24.19
N LYS A 140 20.54 -4.94 24.19
CA LYS A 140 19.72 -5.10 25.40
C LYS A 140 18.78 -6.27 25.22
N LYS A 141 18.82 -7.21 26.17
CA LYS A 141 17.87 -8.32 26.24
C LYS A 141 16.49 -7.78 26.63
N LEU A 142 15.47 -8.23 25.92
CA LEU A 142 14.06 -7.98 26.20
C LEU A 142 13.50 -9.21 26.89
N GLN A 143 12.86 -9.00 28.04
CA GLN A 143 12.24 -10.08 28.80
C GLN A 143 10.90 -10.42 28.13
N LEU A 144 10.77 -11.65 27.65
CA LEU A 144 9.52 -12.18 27.14
C LEU A 144 8.70 -12.75 28.31
N GLY A 145 7.38 -12.63 28.21
CA GLY A 145 6.46 -13.26 29.16
C GLY A 145 6.39 -14.77 28.99
N GLU A 146 5.42 -15.38 29.66
CA GLU A 146 5.18 -16.82 29.53
C GLU A 146 4.84 -17.21 28.08
N LEU A 147 5.34 -18.38 27.67
CA LEU A 147 4.99 -18.97 26.39
C LEU A 147 3.49 -19.25 26.38
N ILE A 148 2.77 -18.70 25.42
CA ILE A 148 1.40 -19.12 25.14
C ILE A 148 1.50 -20.45 24.37
N PRO A 149 1.14 -21.60 24.98
CA PRO A 149 1.28 -22.88 24.31
C PRO A 149 0.30 -22.93 23.15
N ILE A 150 0.77 -23.45 22.02
CA ILE A 150 -0.12 -23.80 20.91
C ILE A 150 -0.93 -25.02 21.40
N PRO A 151 -2.28 -25.02 21.32
CA PRO A 151 -3.10 -26.14 21.78
C PRO A 151 -2.68 -27.44 21.11
N ALA A 152 -2.57 -28.54 21.86
CA ALA A 152 -2.17 -29.84 21.30
C ALA A 152 -3.14 -30.36 20.20
N ASP A 153 -4.38 -29.85 20.17
CA ASP A 153 -5.39 -30.11 19.13
C ASP A 153 -5.23 -29.23 17.88
N SER A 154 -4.22 -28.34 17.83
CA SER A 154 -3.83 -27.71 16.58
C SER A 154 -3.18 -28.78 15.70
N LEU A 155 -4.00 -29.42 14.88
CA LEU A 155 -3.51 -30.38 13.90
C LEU A 155 -2.45 -29.68 13.04
N PRO A 156 -1.22 -30.22 12.92
CA PRO A 156 -0.31 -29.76 11.89
C PRO A 156 -1.04 -29.87 10.54
N PRO A 157 -0.84 -28.93 9.60
CA PRO A 157 -1.48 -29.01 8.29
C PRO A 157 -1.26 -30.41 7.71
N PRO A 158 -2.34 -31.08 7.22
CA PRO A 158 -2.29 -32.50 6.92
C PRO A 158 -1.12 -32.83 6.00
N ALA A 159 -0.24 -33.70 6.48
CA ALA A 159 0.79 -34.29 5.64
C ALA A 159 0.11 -35.31 4.71
N LEU A 160 0.11 -35.05 3.42
CA LEU A 160 -0.34 -35.99 2.40
C LEU A 160 0.58 -37.22 2.42
N SER A 161 0.18 -38.28 3.13
CA SER A 161 0.78 -39.59 2.95
C SER A 161 0.09 -40.25 1.76
N SER A 162 0.88 -40.61 0.76
CA SER A 162 0.44 -41.41 -0.38
C SER A 162 0.26 -42.85 0.08
N ASN A 163 -0.98 -43.34 0.12
CA ASN A 163 -1.22 -44.77 -0.01
C ASN A 163 -2.34 -45.02 -1.02
N PRO A 164 -2.13 -45.93 -1.98
CA PRO A 164 -3.05 -46.14 -3.08
C PRO A 164 -4.19 -47.04 -2.62
N HIS A 165 -5.40 -46.70 -3.07
CA HIS A 165 -6.63 -47.51 -3.15
C HIS A 165 -7.82 -46.87 -2.43
N GLN A 166 -8.55 -46.00 -3.15
CA GLN A 166 -10.01 -46.05 -3.26
C GLN A 166 -10.48 -45.18 -4.46
N PRO A 167 -11.68 -45.44 -5.01
CA PRO A 167 -12.00 -45.19 -6.43
C PRO A 167 -12.29 -43.72 -6.75
N GLN A 168 -11.90 -43.35 -7.97
CA GLN A 168 -12.00 -42.01 -8.55
C GLN A 168 -13.45 -41.55 -8.73
N VAL A 169 -13.75 -40.37 -8.17
CA VAL A 169 -14.77 -39.47 -8.72
C VAL A 169 -14.02 -38.47 -9.61
N PRO A 170 -14.45 -38.22 -10.86
CA PRO A 170 -13.67 -37.41 -11.80
C PRO A 170 -13.84 -35.92 -11.47
N LEU A 171 -12.98 -35.42 -10.58
CA LEU A 171 -12.62 -34.01 -10.59
C LEU A 171 -11.57 -33.84 -11.68
N THR A 172 -11.94 -33.12 -12.73
CA THR A 172 -11.02 -32.60 -13.75
C THR A 172 -9.89 -31.87 -13.04
N SER A 173 -8.75 -32.55 -12.88
CA SER A 173 -7.54 -31.98 -12.31
C SER A 173 -7.02 -30.96 -13.32
N VAL A 174 -7.17 -29.68 -12.97
CA VAL A 174 -6.28 -28.68 -13.54
C VAL A 174 -4.90 -29.05 -13.02
N SER A 175 -4.08 -29.47 -13.96
CA SER A 175 -2.70 -29.91 -13.89
C SER A 175 -1.98 -29.47 -12.61
N SER A 176 -1.39 -30.44 -11.93
CA SER A 176 -0.25 -30.22 -11.05
C SER A 176 0.73 -29.30 -11.77
N VAL A 177 0.79 -28.03 -11.38
CA VAL A 177 1.82 -27.11 -11.85
C VAL A 177 3.12 -27.67 -11.30
N THR A 178 3.87 -28.32 -12.17
CA THR A 178 5.22 -28.80 -11.90
C THR A 178 6.00 -27.59 -11.39
N TYR A 179 6.42 -27.60 -10.12
CA TYR A 179 7.28 -26.60 -9.50
C TYR A 179 8.69 -26.67 -10.08
N GLU A 180 8.85 -26.51 -11.40
CA GLU A 180 10.18 -26.56 -11.99
C GLU A 180 10.96 -25.26 -11.77
N ARG A 181 10.30 -24.12 -11.51
CA ARG A 181 10.97 -22.86 -11.13
C ARG A 181 10.10 -21.97 -10.23
N PRO A 182 10.64 -21.38 -9.15
CA PRO A 182 9.96 -20.35 -8.37
C PRO A 182 9.53 -19.16 -9.25
N ALA A 183 8.29 -18.71 -9.09
CA ALA A 183 7.71 -17.58 -9.83
C ALA A 183 6.61 -16.90 -9.00
N LEU A 184 6.22 -15.69 -9.40
CA LEU A 184 5.06 -14.99 -8.84
C LEU A 184 3.95 -14.92 -9.90
N HIS A 185 2.75 -15.35 -9.54
CA HIS A 185 1.62 -15.34 -10.47
C HIS A 185 0.89 -13.99 -10.45
N LEU A 186 0.68 -13.41 -11.64
CA LEU A 186 -0.17 -12.26 -11.90
C LEU A 186 -1.46 -12.73 -12.59
N VAL A 187 -2.58 -12.56 -11.91
CA VAL A 187 -3.89 -13.15 -12.27
C VAL A 187 -4.96 -12.06 -12.17
N ALA A 188 -5.95 -12.06 -13.05
CA ALA A 188 -7.06 -11.11 -12.99
C ALA A 188 -8.18 -11.58 -12.04
N LEU A 189 -8.92 -10.63 -11.46
CA LEU A 189 -10.24 -10.94 -10.89
C LEU A 189 -11.18 -11.41 -12.01
N ASN A 190 -12.17 -12.24 -11.67
CA ASN A 190 -13.13 -12.89 -12.57
C ASN A 190 -14.19 -11.94 -13.18
N THR A 191 -14.25 -10.68 -12.76
CA THR A 191 -15.13 -9.68 -13.38
C THR A 191 -14.47 -8.30 -13.36
N PRO A 192 -14.90 -7.36 -14.23
CA PRO A 192 -14.41 -5.99 -14.18
C PRO A 192 -15.06 -5.19 -13.03
N PHE A 193 -14.28 -4.30 -12.42
CA PHE A 193 -14.68 -3.49 -11.26
C PHE A 193 -14.58 -1.98 -11.54
N SER A 194 -15.51 -1.24 -10.94
CA SER A 194 -15.43 0.21 -10.78
C SER A 194 -14.34 0.60 -9.78
N GLY A 195 -14.11 1.89 -9.60
CA GLY A 195 -13.20 2.45 -8.62
C GLY A 195 -13.60 2.19 -7.17
N ASP A 196 -14.84 1.84 -6.86
CA ASP A 196 -15.26 1.39 -5.52
C ASP A 196 -15.09 -0.13 -5.41
N LEU A 197 -14.00 -0.59 -4.80
CA LEU A 197 -13.76 -2.01 -4.59
C LEU A 197 -12.89 -2.31 -3.36
N ARG A 198 -13.21 -3.42 -2.68
CA ARG A 198 -12.36 -4.00 -1.65
C ARG A 198 -11.33 -4.93 -2.29
N ALA A 199 -10.36 -4.35 -2.99
CA ALA A 199 -9.48 -5.06 -3.92
C ALA A 199 -8.71 -6.25 -3.32
N ASP A 200 -8.00 -6.05 -2.20
CA ASP A 200 -7.23 -7.13 -1.55
C ASP A 200 -8.14 -8.28 -1.09
N PHE A 201 -9.35 -7.96 -0.60
CA PHE A 201 -10.33 -8.98 -0.19
C PHE A 201 -10.82 -9.80 -1.40
N GLN A 202 -11.09 -9.15 -2.53
CA GLN A 202 -11.48 -9.84 -3.76
C GLN A 202 -10.37 -10.77 -4.28
N CYS A 203 -9.12 -10.31 -4.28
CA CYS A 203 -7.98 -11.15 -4.67
C CYS A 203 -7.86 -12.38 -3.77
N PHE A 204 -7.97 -12.20 -2.45
CA PHE A 204 -7.94 -13.30 -1.49
C PHE A 204 -9.09 -14.29 -1.72
N GLN A 205 -10.32 -13.80 -1.81
CA GLN A 205 -11.51 -14.63 -1.95
C GLN A 205 -11.47 -15.48 -3.23
N GLN A 206 -11.13 -14.86 -4.37
CA GLN A 206 -11.14 -15.54 -5.66
C GLN A 206 -9.94 -16.48 -5.83
N ALA A 207 -8.76 -16.15 -5.30
CA ALA A 207 -7.64 -17.06 -5.24
C ALA A 207 -7.99 -18.34 -4.46
N ARG A 208 -8.64 -18.20 -3.30
CA ARG A 208 -9.09 -19.34 -2.49
C ARG A 208 -10.17 -20.17 -3.18
N ALA A 209 -11.13 -19.52 -3.86
CA ALA A 209 -12.14 -20.22 -4.65
C ALA A 209 -11.54 -21.01 -5.82
N ALA A 210 -10.41 -20.55 -6.38
CA ALA A 210 -9.65 -21.27 -7.41
C ALA A 210 -8.66 -22.31 -6.84
N GLY A 211 -8.67 -22.56 -5.53
CA GLY A 211 -7.79 -23.54 -4.88
C GLY A 211 -6.32 -23.08 -4.73
N LEU A 212 -6.03 -21.80 -4.97
CA LEU A 212 -4.68 -21.25 -4.83
C LEU A 212 -4.41 -20.91 -3.37
N LEU A 213 -3.32 -21.45 -2.81
CA LEU A 213 -2.95 -21.31 -1.38
C LEU A 213 -2.00 -20.14 -1.10
N SER A 214 -1.31 -19.63 -2.11
CA SER A 214 -0.47 -18.43 -2.01
C SER A 214 -1.24 -17.20 -1.53
N THR A 215 -0.51 -16.16 -1.12
CA THR A 215 -1.10 -14.88 -0.70
C THR A 215 -1.16 -13.92 -1.88
N TYR A 216 -2.37 -13.65 -2.36
CA TYR A 216 -2.62 -12.70 -3.44
C TYR A 216 -3.00 -11.32 -2.89
N ARG A 217 -2.43 -10.28 -3.50
CA ARG A 217 -2.76 -8.87 -3.21
C ARG A 217 -3.08 -8.13 -4.49
N ALA A 218 -3.86 -7.07 -4.38
CA ALA A 218 -4.23 -6.27 -5.53
C ALA A 218 -3.00 -5.59 -6.14
N PHE A 219 -2.91 -5.62 -7.47
CA PHE A 219 -1.95 -4.86 -8.27
C PHE A 219 -2.42 -3.40 -8.38
N LEU A 220 -2.54 -2.72 -7.24
CA LEU A 220 -2.97 -1.32 -7.15
C LEU A 220 -2.08 -0.58 -6.16
N SER A 221 -1.85 0.71 -6.41
CA SER A 221 -1.47 1.63 -5.33
C SER A 221 -2.66 1.86 -4.41
N SER A 222 -2.44 1.95 -3.09
CA SER A 222 -3.50 2.23 -2.10
C SER A 222 -3.17 3.48 -1.27
N HIS A 223 -4.02 3.81 -0.28
CA HIS A 223 -3.85 4.98 0.58
C HIS A 223 -2.45 5.06 1.24
N LEU A 224 -1.93 3.93 1.72
CA LEU A 224 -0.67 3.86 2.47
C LEU A 224 0.44 3.06 1.76
N GLN A 225 0.19 2.59 0.54
CA GLN A 225 1.12 1.68 -0.12
C GLN A 225 1.29 2.00 -1.60
N ASP A 226 2.56 2.11 -2.00
CA ASP A 226 2.94 2.19 -3.40
C ASP A 226 2.87 0.80 -4.03
N LEU A 227 2.35 0.71 -5.26
CA LEU A 227 2.25 -0.53 -6.01
C LEU A 227 3.59 -1.28 -6.03
N SER A 228 4.71 -0.60 -6.30
CA SER A 228 6.04 -1.23 -6.35
C SER A 228 6.47 -1.92 -5.05
N THR A 229 5.79 -1.64 -3.93
CA THR A 229 6.06 -2.22 -2.62
C THR A 229 5.17 -3.41 -2.23
N VAL A 230 4.18 -3.76 -3.07
CA VAL A 230 3.21 -4.84 -2.79
C VAL A 230 3.90 -6.20 -2.64
N VAL A 231 4.85 -6.50 -3.52
CA VAL A 231 5.69 -7.70 -3.45
C VAL A 231 6.80 -7.49 -2.42
N ARG A 232 7.07 -8.51 -1.61
CA ARG A 232 8.15 -8.52 -0.61
C ARG A 232 9.51 -8.30 -1.27
N LYS A 233 10.43 -7.65 -0.54
CA LYS A 233 11.71 -7.17 -1.08
C LYS A 233 12.62 -8.29 -1.60
N ALA A 234 12.61 -9.47 -0.98
CA ALA A 234 13.50 -10.58 -1.32
C ALA A 234 13.17 -11.20 -2.69
N GLU A 235 11.92 -11.10 -3.11
CA GLU A 235 11.38 -11.73 -4.31
C GLU A 235 11.42 -10.81 -5.54
N ARG A 236 11.71 -9.52 -5.36
CA ARG A 236 11.53 -8.52 -6.44
C ARG A 236 12.47 -8.68 -7.63
N TYR A 237 13.66 -9.24 -7.40
CA TYR A 237 14.73 -9.29 -8.39
C TYR A 237 14.96 -10.68 -8.97
N SER A 238 14.61 -11.74 -8.22
CA SER A 238 14.98 -13.12 -8.51
C SER A 238 13.86 -13.95 -9.13
N LEU A 239 12.59 -13.53 -8.99
CA LEU A 239 11.45 -14.32 -9.43
C LEU A 239 10.79 -13.70 -10.67
N PRO A 240 10.54 -14.50 -11.74
CA PRO A 240 9.75 -14.05 -12.87
C PRO A 240 8.29 -13.88 -12.48
N ILE A 241 7.62 -12.96 -13.17
CA ILE A 241 6.18 -12.76 -13.06
C ILE A 241 5.52 -13.54 -14.20
N VAL A 242 4.66 -14.50 -13.85
CA VAL A 242 3.99 -15.41 -14.80
C VAL A 242 2.48 -15.22 -14.76
N ASN A 243 1.78 -15.62 -15.81
CA ASN A 243 0.31 -15.74 -15.78
C ASN A 243 -0.14 -17.01 -15.03
N LEU A 244 -1.45 -17.23 -14.90
CA LEU A 244 -2.01 -18.41 -14.22
C LEU A 244 -1.53 -19.76 -14.77
N LYS A 245 -1.08 -19.82 -16.04
CA LYS A 245 -0.57 -21.03 -16.70
C LYS A 245 0.96 -21.14 -16.69
N GLY A 246 1.65 -20.30 -15.92
CA GLY A 246 3.11 -20.32 -15.80
C GLY A 246 3.86 -19.68 -16.98
N GLN A 247 3.17 -18.99 -17.90
CA GLN A 247 3.84 -18.29 -19.01
C GLN A 247 4.36 -16.94 -18.53
N VAL A 248 5.62 -16.62 -18.84
CA VAL A 248 6.28 -15.40 -18.37
C VAL A 248 5.66 -14.15 -19.00
N LEU A 249 5.28 -13.19 -18.13
CA LEU A 249 4.83 -11.85 -18.49
C LEU A 249 5.96 -10.82 -18.30
N PHE A 250 6.70 -10.92 -17.19
CA PHE A 250 7.82 -10.03 -16.87
C PHE A 250 8.99 -10.82 -16.28
N ASN A 251 10.21 -10.34 -16.55
CA ASN A 251 11.44 -10.98 -16.07
C ASN A 251 11.54 -11.02 -14.55
N ASN A 252 11.10 -9.94 -13.89
CA ASN A 252 10.95 -9.84 -12.44
C ASN A 252 10.08 -8.63 -12.06
N TRP A 253 9.75 -8.51 -10.77
CA TRP A 253 8.92 -7.41 -10.26
C TRP A 253 9.54 -6.03 -10.49
N ASP A 254 10.84 -5.87 -10.24
CA ASP A 254 11.54 -4.59 -10.38
C ASP A 254 11.48 -4.06 -11.83
N SER A 255 11.60 -4.94 -12.82
CA SER A 255 11.56 -4.58 -14.25
C SER A 255 10.25 -3.92 -14.69
N VAL A 256 9.13 -4.24 -14.02
CA VAL A 256 7.82 -3.62 -14.26
C VAL A 256 7.87 -2.11 -14.00
N PHE A 257 8.69 -1.67 -13.04
CA PHE A 257 8.76 -0.29 -12.55
C PHE A 257 10.01 0.46 -13.01
N SER A 258 10.67 -0.04 -14.07
CA SER A 258 11.84 0.60 -14.72
C SER A 258 11.57 2.02 -15.25
N GLY A 259 10.31 2.44 -15.32
CA GLY A 259 9.87 3.74 -15.83
C GLY A 259 9.34 3.70 -17.26
N HIS A 260 9.41 2.56 -17.93
CA HIS A 260 8.90 2.36 -19.30
C HIS A 260 7.42 1.93 -19.35
N GLY A 261 6.72 1.97 -18.21
CA GLY A 261 5.30 1.62 -18.11
C GLY A 261 5.01 0.12 -18.02
N GLY A 262 6.00 -0.69 -17.61
CA GLY A 262 5.87 -2.14 -17.50
C GLY A 262 5.46 -2.78 -18.83
N GLN A 263 6.34 -2.67 -19.82
CA GLN A 263 6.10 -3.24 -21.14
C GLN A 263 6.05 -4.77 -21.07
N PHE A 264 5.09 -5.37 -21.76
CA PHE A 264 4.89 -6.82 -21.80
C PHE A 264 4.52 -7.30 -23.21
N ASN A 265 4.66 -8.60 -23.45
CA ASN A 265 4.23 -9.21 -24.71
C ASN A 265 2.72 -9.43 -24.72
N THR A 266 1.99 -8.69 -25.55
CA THR A 266 0.52 -8.77 -25.67
C THR A 266 0.01 -10.09 -26.24
N HIS A 267 0.89 -10.92 -26.81
CA HIS A 267 0.53 -12.27 -27.27
C HIS A 267 0.49 -13.30 -26.14
N VAL A 268 1.02 -12.96 -24.95
CA VAL A 268 0.93 -13.81 -23.77
C VAL A 268 -0.36 -13.48 -23.03
N PRO A 269 -1.30 -14.44 -22.87
CA PRO A 269 -2.58 -14.18 -22.24
C PRO A 269 -2.44 -13.78 -20.76
N ILE A 270 -3.38 -12.96 -20.29
CA ILE A 270 -3.57 -12.70 -18.87
C ILE A 270 -4.87 -13.41 -18.47
N TYR A 271 -4.76 -14.39 -17.57
CA TYR A 271 -5.91 -15.18 -17.17
C TYR A 271 -6.54 -14.63 -15.89
N SER A 272 -7.87 -14.72 -15.79
CA SER A 272 -8.61 -14.60 -14.53
C SER A 272 -8.45 -15.85 -13.66
N PHE A 273 -8.82 -15.78 -12.38
CA PHE A 273 -8.76 -16.94 -11.47
C PHE A 273 -9.58 -18.14 -11.95
N ASP A 274 -10.67 -17.91 -12.68
CA ASP A 274 -11.47 -18.97 -13.31
C ASP A 274 -10.98 -19.40 -14.71
N GLY A 275 -9.79 -18.95 -15.13
CA GLY A 275 -9.08 -19.46 -16.29
C GLY A 275 -9.44 -18.83 -17.64
N ARG A 276 -10.20 -17.73 -17.66
CA ARG A 276 -10.56 -17.00 -18.89
C ARG A 276 -9.47 -16.00 -19.25
N ASP A 277 -9.17 -15.88 -20.54
CA ASP A 277 -8.22 -14.87 -21.02
C ASP A 277 -8.90 -13.49 -21.11
N VAL A 278 -8.49 -12.56 -20.25
CA VAL A 278 -9.13 -11.24 -20.16
C VAL A 278 -8.96 -10.41 -21.43
N MET A 279 -7.97 -10.73 -22.26
CA MET A 279 -7.74 -10.00 -23.53
C MET A 279 -8.78 -10.34 -24.59
N THR A 280 -9.28 -11.57 -24.59
CA THR A 280 -10.18 -12.08 -25.65
C THR A 280 -11.61 -12.30 -25.15
N ASP A 281 -11.80 -12.56 -23.86
CA ASP A 281 -13.12 -12.86 -23.29
C ASP A 281 -14.04 -11.62 -23.29
N PRO A 282 -15.30 -11.73 -23.76
CA PRO A 282 -16.22 -10.59 -23.85
C PRO A 282 -16.68 -10.04 -22.49
N SER A 283 -16.50 -10.78 -21.40
CA SER A 283 -16.87 -10.34 -20.05
C SER A 283 -16.09 -9.11 -19.57
N TRP A 284 -14.95 -8.81 -20.20
CA TRP A 284 -14.21 -7.56 -20.03
C TRP A 284 -14.34 -6.71 -21.30
N PRO A 285 -15.41 -5.89 -21.45
CA PRO A 285 -15.60 -5.09 -22.66
C PRO A 285 -14.49 -4.04 -22.82
N GLN A 286 -13.91 -3.56 -21.71
CA GLN A 286 -12.79 -2.62 -21.72
C GLN A 286 -11.50 -3.31 -21.30
N LYS A 287 -10.54 -3.39 -22.24
CA LYS A 287 -9.23 -4.04 -22.04
C LYS A 287 -8.22 -3.08 -21.40
N ALA A 288 -8.56 -2.55 -20.23
CA ALA A 288 -7.69 -1.68 -19.44
C ALA A 288 -7.59 -2.16 -18.00
N VAL A 289 -6.44 -1.94 -17.37
CA VAL A 289 -6.13 -2.39 -16.00
C VAL A 289 -6.01 -1.20 -15.07
N TRP A 290 -6.79 -1.17 -13.99
CA TRP A 290 -6.60 -0.20 -12.91
C TRP A 290 -5.21 -0.38 -12.27
N HIS A 291 -4.51 0.72 -11.94
CA HIS A 291 -3.28 0.67 -11.14
C HIS A 291 -3.13 1.84 -10.17
N GLY A 292 -3.54 3.07 -10.53
CA GLY A 292 -3.46 4.23 -9.64
C GLY A 292 -2.03 4.67 -9.28
N SER A 293 -1.07 4.40 -10.17
CA SER A 293 0.37 4.55 -9.92
C SER A 293 1.09 5.22 -11.07
N SER A 294 2.22 5.88 -10.78
CA SER A 294 3.17 6.33 -11.79
C SER A 294 3.85 5.14 -12.50
N PRO A 295 4.62 5.37 -13.58
CA PRO A 295 5.38 4.31 -14.26
C PRO A 295 6.45 3.63 -13.38
N ARG A 296 6.76 4.21 -12.21
CA ARG A 296 7.66 3.64 -11.19
C ARG A 296 6.91 2.98 -10.03
N GLY A 297 5.60 2.83 -10.15
CA GLY A 297 4.75 2.18 -9.14
C GLY A 297 4.50 3.02 -7.89
N VAL A 298 4.78 4.33 -7.92
CA VAL A 298 4.50 5.25 -6.82
C VAL A 298 3.03 5.65 -6.86
N ARG A 299 2.32 5.66 -5.72
CA ARG A 299 0.91 6.04 -5.66
C ARG A 299 0.69 7.49 -6.08
N LEU A 300 -0.41 7.73 -6.78
CA LEU A 300 -0.88 9.06 -7.17
C LEU A 300 -2.22 9.30 -6.48
N VAL A 301 -2.17 10.09 -5.40
CA VAL A 301 -3.31 10.29 -4.45
C VAL A 301 -4.53 10.91 -5.13
N ASP A 302 -4.31 11.70 -6.17
CA ASP A 302 -5.34 12.33 -6.99
C ASP A 302 -5.85 11.43 -8.14
N LYS A 303 -5.28 10.22 -8.30
CA LYS A 303 -5.51 9.33 -9.45
C LYS A 303 -5.69 7.87 -9.09
N TYR A 304 -6.32 7.58 -7.95
CA TYR A 304 -6.61 6.23 -7.48
C TYR A 304 -8.02 6.05 -6.90
N CYS A 305 -9.02 6.77 -7.45
CA CYS A 305 -10.43 6.69 -7.05
C CYS A 305 -10.64 6.82 -5.53
N GLU A 306 -10.05 7.85 -4.92
CA GLU A 306 -10.12 8.11 -3.47
C GLU A 306 -9.74 6.90 -2.62
N ALA A 307 -8.63 6.26 -2.99
CA ALA A 307 -8.16 5.00 -2.41
C ALA A 307 -9.13 3.83 -2.65
N TRP A 308 -9.69 3.78 -3.86
CA TRP A 308 -10.60 2.77 -4.35
C TRP A 308 -11.93 2.67 -3.58
N ARG A 309 -12.52 3.82 -3.27
CA ARG A 309 -13.75 3.94 -2.44
C ARG A 309 -14.89 4.69 -3.12
N THR A 310 -14.74 5.01 -4.41
CA THR A 310 -15.78 5.72 -5.15
C THR A 310 -15.88 5.22 -6.58
N ALA A 311 -17.12 5.13 -7.06
CA ALA A 311 -17.47 4.87 -8.44
C ALA A 311 -18.06 6.13 -9.11
N ASP A 312 -17.85 7.31 -8.54
CA ASP A 312 -18.35 8.58 -9.09
C ASP A 312 -17.75 8.83 -10.49
N THR A 313 -18.62 9.25 -11.41
CA THR A 313 -18.26 9.64 -12.76
C THR A 313 -17.24 10.80 -12.83
N ALA A 314 -17.30 11.75 -11.89
CA ALA A 314 -16.46 12.93 -11.85
C ALA A 314 -15.05 12.65 -11.28
N VAL A 315 -14.92 11.58 -10.51
CA VAL A 315 -13.63 11.15 -9.95
C VAL A 315 -12.91 10.27 -10.97
N THR A 316 -11.58 10.38 -10.98
CA THR A 316 -10.76 9.64 -11.94
C THR A 316 -9.68 8.80 -11.28
N GLY A 317 -9.32 7.71 -11.96
CA GLY A 317 -8.20 6.86 -11.62
C GLY A 317 -7.26 6.68 -12.80
N LEU A 318 -6.03 6.25 -12.55
CA LEU A 318 -5.12 5.80 -13.59
C LEU A 318 -5.29 4.32 -13.90
N ALA A 319 -5.42 4.03 -15.20
CA ALA A 319 -5.47 2.70 -15.75
C ALA A 319 -4.63 2.59 -17.04
N SER A 320 -4.22 1.38 -17.37
CA SER A 320 -3.41 1.09 -18.54
C SER A 320 -4.20 0.30 -19.58
N PRO A 321 -4.43 0.82 -20.80
CA PRO A 321 -5.00 0.02 -21.89
C PRO A 321 -4.00 -1.04 -22.33
N LEU A 322 -4.40 -2.31 -22.27
CA LEU A 322 -3.52 -3.44 -22.58
C LEU A 322 -3.12 -3.50 -24.05
N SER A 323 -3.89 -2.86 -24.94
CA SER A 323 -3.56 -2.70 -26.37
C SER A 323 -2.25 -1.93 -26.61
N THR A 324 -1.77 -1.16 -25.63
CA THR A 324 -0.50 -0.43 -25.73
C THR A 324 0.73 -1.30 -25.47
N GLY A 325 0.54 -2.54 -25.03
CA GLY A 325 1.62 -3.42 -24.57
C GLY A 325 2.28 -2.94 -23.27
N LYS A 326 1.60 -2.10 -22.49
CA LYS A 326 2.04 -1.60 -21.19
C LYS A 326 1.02 -1.93 -20.11
N ILE A 327 1.50 -2.17 -18.90
CA ILE A 327 0.67 -2.44 -17.72
C ILE A 327 0.52 -1.22 -16.79
N LEU A 328 1.36 -0.20 -16.98
CA LEU A 328 1.37 1.07 -16.23
C LEU A 328 1.34 2.29 -17.17
N ASP A 329 0.66 2.20 -18.31
CA ASP A 329 0.39 3.37 -19.14
C ASP A 329 -0.43 4.41 -18.36
N GLN A 330 -0.19 5.70 -18.61
CA GLN A 330 -0.69 6.77 -17.75
C GLN A 330 -2.01 7.34 -18.25
N LYS A 331 -3.01 6.48 -18.51
CA LYS A 331 -4.31 6.91 -19.02
C LYS A 331 -5.33 7.09 -17.91
N THR A 332 -6.02 8.23 -17.94
CA THR A 332 -7.06 8.55 -16.97
C THR A 332 -8.40 7.96 -17.41
N TYR A 333 -9.10 7.32 -16.47
CA TYR A 333 -10.44 6.77 -16.65
C TYR A 333 -11.35 7.27 -15.52
N SER A 334 -12.66 7.33 -15.80
CA SER A 334 -13.66 7.64 -14.77
C SER A 334 -13.76 6.46 -13.80
N CYS A 335 -13.91 6.73 -12.51
CA CYS A 335 -14.06 5.68 -11.51
C CYS A 335 -15.36 4.88 -11.66
N ALA A 336 -16.33 5.38 -12.43
CA ALA A 336 -17.51 4.62 -12.84
C ALA A 336 -17.19 3.52 -13.88
N ASN A 337 -16.07 3.61 -14.60
CA ASN A 337 -15.69 2.59 -15.59
C ASN A 337 -15.38 1.26 -14.90
N ARG A 338 -15.91 0.17 -15.47
CA ARG A 338 -15.60 -1.19 -15.01
C ARG A 338 -14.41 -1.74 -15.79
N LEU A 339 -13.26 -1.80 -15.15
CA LEU A 339 -11.99 -2.21 -15.78
C LEU A 339 -11.43 -3.47 -15.12
N ILE A 340 -10.36 -4.02 -15.70
CA ILE A 340 -9.64 -5.18 -15.16
C ILE A 340 -8.92 -4.77 -13.89
N VAL A 341 -8.94 -5.65 -12.88
CA VAL A 341 -8.12 -5.55 -11.68
C VAL A 341 -7.27 -6.81 -11.60
N LEU A 342 -5.97 -6.63 -11.42
CA LEU A 342 -5.02 -7.73 -11.31
C LEU A 342 -4.66 -7.99 -9.84
N CYS A 343 -4.23 -9.21 -9.58
CA CYS A 343 -3.81 -9.73 -8.30
C CYS A 343 -2.44 -10.39 -8.48
N ILE A 344 -1.51 -10.09 -7.59
CA ILE A 344 -0.14 -10.59 -7.62
C ILE A 344 0.13 -11.41 -6.35
N GLU A 345 0.81 -12.55 -6.50
CA GLU A 345 1.41 -13.23 -5.36
C GLU A 345 2.46 -12.33 -4.70
N ASN A 346 2.25 -11.97 -3.43
CA ASN A 346 3.12 -11.00 -2.76
C ASN A 346 4.41 -11.62 -2.19
N SER A 347 4.49 -12.95 -2.16
CA SER A 347 5.65 -13.73 -1.71
C SER A 347 5.57 -15.15 -2.27
N PHE A 348 6.72 -15.73 -2.58
CA PHE A 348 6.81 -17.14 -2.93
C PHE A 348 6.77 -17.98 -1.65
N MET A 349 5.83 -18.92 -1.57
CA MET A 349 5.84 -19.90 -0.49
C MET A 349 6.85 -21.00 -0.83
N THR A 350 8.01 -20.97 -0.18
CA THR A 350 8.82 -22.19 -0.06
C THR A 350 8.09 -23.11 0.92
N ASP A 351 7.71 -24.30 0.47
CA ASP A 351 7.30 -25.36 1.40
C ASP A 351 8.48 -25.56 2.36
N ALA A 352 8.34 -25.12 3.61
CA ALA A 352 9.39 -25.18 4.62
C ALA A 352 9.50 -26.61 5.19
N ARG A 353 9.66 -27.57 4.29
CA ARG A 353 9.98 -28.96 4.59
C ARG A 353 11.21 -29.36 3.78
N LYS A 354 12.37 -29.08 4.34
CA LYS A 354 13.58 -29.84 4.09
C LYS A 354 14.37 -30.00 5.37
#